data_AF-A0A9X1ZRJ7-F1
#
_entry.id   AF-A0A9X1ZRJ7-F1
#
_cell.length_a   1.000
_cell.length_b   1.000
_cell.length_c   1.000
_cell.angle_alpha   90.00
_cell.angle_beta   90.00
_cell.angle_gamma   90.00
#
_symmetry.space_group_name_H-M   'P 1'
#
loop_
_entity.id
_entity.type
_entity.pdbx_description
1 polymer ?
#
loop_
_entity_poly.entity_id
_entity_poly.type
_entity_poly.pdbx_seq_one_letter_code
_entity_poly.pdbx_strand_id
1 'polypeptide(L)'
;MAFEKLSNSIDELNDNVKAFTHSNAEYYKLLIFKQTTKSAISLIKFLIVAFALSTALAFISLGIAFAISAALDEPSAGFFIVGVFYLILIVLFVIFGKKPLTTFMLKKFSNEIFNEND
;
A
#
# COMPACT_ATOMS: atom_id res chain seq x y z
N MET A 1 38.00 -28.90 13.90
CA MET A 1 37.65 -29.61 12.64
C MET A 1 36.27 -29.23 12.07
N ALA A 2 35.16 -29.28 12.81
CA ALA A 2 33.84 -28.91 12.24
C ALA A 2 33.69 -27.41 11.92
N PHE A 3 34.21 -26.55 12.80
CA PHE A 3 34.20 -25.09 12.62
C PHE A 3 35.07 -24.63 11.43
N GLU A 4 36.12 -25.38 11.14
CA GLU A 4 37.10 -25.11 10.09
C GLU A 4 36.55 -25.48 8.71
N LYS A 5 35.79 -26.59 8.62
CA LYS A 5 35.01 -26.90 7.42
C LYS A 5 33.91 -25.87 7.14
N LEU A 6 33.25 -25.37 8.19
CA LEU A 6 32.23 -24.33 8.04
C LEU A 6 32.85 -23.02 7.57
N SER A 7 33.99 -22.61 8.13
CA SER A 7 34.73 -21.43 7.67
C SER A 7 35.15 -21.56 6.21
N ASN A 8 35.73 -22.70 5.82
CA ASN A 8 36.18 -22.93 4.45
C ASN A 8 35.01 -22.94 3.45
N SER A 9 33.85 -23.49 3.82
CA SER A 9 32.65 -23.43 2.97
C SER A 9 32.06 -22.02 2.87
N ILE A 10 32.15 -21.21 3.93
CA ILE A 10 31.71 -19.80 3.91
C ILE A 10 32.65 -18.96 3.02
N ASP A 11 33.96 -19.24 3.05
CA ASP A 11 34.94 -18.57 2.21
C ASP A 11 34.79 -18.96 0.72
N GLU A 12 34.58 -20.25 0.40
CA GLU A 12 34.25 -20.69 -0.96
C GLU A 12 32.92 -20.12 -1.47
N LEU A 13 31.90 -20.02 -0.60
CA LEU A 13 30.63 -19.38 -0.94
C LEU A 13 30.82 -17.89 -1.25
N ASN A 14 31.66 -17.19 -0.49
CA ASN A 14 31.94 -15.77 -0.70
C ASN A 14 32.66 -15.51 -2.03
N ASP A 15 33.60 -16.38 -2.41
CA ASP A 15 34.32 -16.26 -3.68
C ASP A 15 33.43 -16.61 -4.89
N ASN A 16 32.55 -17.60 -4.75
CA ASN A 16 31.55 -17.92 -5.78
C ASN A 16 30.49 -16.80 -5.91
N VAL A 17 30.05 -16.20 -4.81
CA VAL A 17 29.14 -15.06 -4.81
C VAL A 17 29.80 -13.82 -5.42
N LYS A 18 31.08 -13.56 -5.15
CA LYS A 18 31.86 -12.49 -5.81
C LYS A 18 32.00 -12.72 -7.32
N ALA A 19 32.25 -13.95 -7.77
CA ALA A 19 32.34 -14.27 -9.19
C ALA A 19 30.97 -14.15 -9.91
N PHE A 20 29.87 -14.57 -9.26
CA PHE A 20 28.51 -14.44 -9.79
C PHE A 20 27.98 -13.00 -9.76
N THR A 21 28.38 -12.19 -8.79
CA THR A 21 27.99 -10.76 -8.71
C THR A 21 28.74 -9.90 -9.72
N HIS A 22 30.00 -10.23 -10.03
CA HIS A 22 30.81 -9.46 -10.98
C HIS A 22 30.34 -9.59 -12.45
N SER A 23 29.72 -10.72 -12.83
CA SER A 23 29.24 -10.93 -14.22
C SER A 23 27.79 -10.49 -14.46
N ASN A 24 26.96 -10.38 -13.43
CA ASN A 24 25.51 -10.10 -13.56
C ASN A 24 25.10 -8.73 -12.97
N ALA A 25 26.05 -7.90 -12.56
CA ALA A 25 25.79 -6.57 -11.97
C ALA A 25 24.97 -5.66 -12.89
N GLU A 26 25.22 -5.68 -14.21
CA GLU A 26 24.45 -4.89 -15.16
C GLU A 26 22.99 -5.35 -15.24
N TYR A 27 22.77 -6.67 -15.24
CA TYR A 27 21.43 -7.24 -15.27
C TYR A 27 20.62 -6.86 -14.02
N TYR A 28 21.22 -6.93 -12.83
CA TYR A 28 20.57 -6.51 -11.58
C TYR A 28 20.29 -5.02 -11.53
N LYS A 29 21.19 -4.19 -12.04
CA LYS A 29 20.99 -2.74 -12.15
C LYS A 29 19.75 -2.43 -12.99
N LEU A 30 19.58 -3.10 -14.13
CA LEU A 30 18.40 -2.97 -14.99
C LEU A 30 17.12 -3.54 -14.34
N LEU A 31 17.22 -4.65 -13.62
CA LEU A 31 16.09 -5.27 -12.90
C LEU A 31 15.54 -4.37 -11.80
N ILE A 32 16.42 -3.84 -10.94
CA ILE A 32 16.05 -2.91 -9.86
C ILE A 32 15.47 -1.63 -10.46
N PHE A 33 16.07 -1.11 -11.53
CA PHE A 33 15.57 0.07 -12.23
C PHE A 33 14.16 -0.16 -12.80
N LYS A 34 13.94 -1.31 -13.46
CA LYS A 34 12.64 -1.72 -13.99
C LYS A 34 11.60 -1.87 -12.89
N GLN A 35 11.93 -2.53 -11.78
CA GLN A 35 11.02 -2.76 -10.67
C GLN A 35 10.65 -1.47 -9.94
N THR A 36 11.64 -0.60 -9.69
CA THR A 36 11.44 0.72 -9.07
C THR A 36 10.55 1.58 -9.96
N THR A 37 10.84 1.64 -11.25
CA THR A 37 10.08 2.44 -12.22
C THR A 37 8.64 1.93 -12.36
N LYS A 38 8.43 0.62 -12.46
CA LYS A 38 7.09 0.02 -12.52
C LYS A 38 6.27 0.34 -11.26
N SER A 39 6.90 0.26 -10.08
CA SER A 39 6.27 0.59 -8.80
C SER A 39 5.94 2.08 -8.72
N ALA A 40 6.87 2.95 -9.10
CA ALA A 40 6.67 4.41 -9.14
C ALA A 40 5.53 4.80 -10.10
N ILE A 41 5.49 4.23 -11.31
CA ILE A 41 4.40 4.47 -12.27
C ILE A 41 3.05 4.03 -11.68
N SER A 42 2.99 2.87 -11.02
CA SER A 42 1.76 2.39 -10.39
C SER A 42 1.29 3.32 -9.27
N LEU A 43 2.21 3.80 -8.43
CA LEU A 43 1.91 4.75 -7.35
C LEU A 43 1.40 6.08 -7.91
N ILE A 44 2.04 6.61 -8.94
CA ILE A 44 1.63 7.86 -9.59
C ILE A 44 0.22 7.71 -10.20
N LYS A 45 -0.05 6.62 -10.93
CA LYS A 45 -1.38 6.34 -11.48
C LYS A 45 -2.45 6.24 -10.38
N PHE A 46 -2.14 5.53 -9.30
CA PHE A 46 -3.03 5.45 -8.14
C PHE A 46 -3.29 6.83 -7.53
N LEU A 47 -2.25 7.65 -7.37
CA LEU A 47 -2.37 8.99 -6.79
C LEU A 47 -3.24 9.90 -7.65
N ILE A 48 -3.09 9.87 -8.98
CA ILE A 48 -3.90 10.65 -9.91
C ILE A 48 -5.38 10.26 -9.80
N VAL A 49 -5.68 8.96 -9.81
CA VAL A 49 -7.06 8.46 -9.70
C VAL A 49 -7.64 8.78 -8.32
N ALA A 50 -6.88 8.53 -7.25
CA ALA A 50 -7.30 8.82 -5.88
C ALA A 50 -7.57 10.31 -5.67
N PHE A 51 -6.73 11.18 -6.22
CA PHE A 51 -6.90 12.63 -6.15
C PHE A 51 -8.16 13.08 -6.89
N ALA A 52 -8.38 12.60 -8.12
CA ALA A 52 -9.58 12.93 -8.89
C ALA A 52 -10.85 12.44 -8.18
N LEU A 53 -10.84 11.20 -7.67
CA LEU A 53 -11.96 10.61 -6.96
C LEU A 53 -12.24 11.37 -5.64
N SER A 54 -11.21 11.67 -4.86
CA SER A 54 -11.31 12.42 -3.61
C SER A 54 -11.90 13.81 -3.85
N THR A 55 -11.48 14.47 -4.92
CA THR A 55 -11.99 15.80 -5.29
C THR A 55 -13.47 15.72 -5.65
N ALA A 56 -13.86 14.75 -6.49
CA ALA A 56 -15.27 14.53 -6.84
C ALA A 56 -16.14 14.22 -5.61
N LEU A 57 -15.66 13.36 -4.71
CA LEU A 57 -16.35 13.05 -3.45
C LEU A 57 -16.52 14.29 -2.57
N ALA A 58 -15.49 15.14 -2.47
CA ALA A 58 -15.55 16.37 -1.69
C ALA A 58 -16.65 17.30 -2.20
N PHE A 59 -16.74 17.51 -3.53
CA PHE A 59 -17.81 18.31 -4.13
C PHE A 59 -19.20 17.71 -3.91
N ILE A 60 -19.36 16.39 -4.02
CA ILE A 60 -20.63 15.72 -3.72
C ILE A 60 -21.01 15.93 -2.25
N SER A 61 -20.06 15.77 -1.33
CA SER A 61 -20.29 15.99 0.09
C SER A 61 -20.72 17.41 0.41
N LEU A 62 -20.11 18.41 -0.24
CA LEU A 62 -20.52 19.81 -0.11
C LEU A 62 -21.92 20.02 -0.70
N GLY A 63 -22.21 19.43 -1.86
CA GLY A 63 -23.54 19.50 -2.47
C GLY A 63 -24.65 18.92 -1.59
N ILE A 64 -24.38 17.78 -0.94
CA ILE A 64 -25.30 17.17 0.03
C ILE A 64 -25.49 18.08 1.25
N ALA A 65 -24.40 18.65 1.79
CA ALA A 65 -24.48 19.58 2.90
C ALA A 65 -25.34 20.80 2.56
N PHE A 66 -25.12 21.40 1.38
CA PHE A 66 -25.93 22.53 0.91
C PHE A 66 -27.40 22.15 0.67
N ALA A 67 -27.67 20.98 0.08
CA ALA A 67 -29.03 20.52 -0.14
C ALA A 67 -29.79 20.32 1.18
N ILE A 68 -29.13 19.75 2.20
CA ILE A 68 -29.71 19.59 3.54
C ILE A 68 -29.88 20.96 4.22
N SER A 69 -28.88 21.83 4.17
CA SER A 69 -28.99 23.19 4.74
C SER A 69 -30.13 23.99 4.11
N ALA A 70 -30.32 23.90 2.79
CA ALA A 70 -31.42 24.55 2.09
C ALA A 70 -32.80 23.97 2.46
N ALA A 71 -32.88 22.65 2.68
CA ALA A 71 -34.13 22.01 3.09
C ALA A 71 -34.54 22.36 4.53
N LEU A 72 -33.57 22.66 5.39
CA LEU A 72 -33.79 23.05 6.79
C LEU A 72 -33.89 24.58 6.98
N ASP A 73 -33.75 25.36 5.90
CA ASP A 73 -33.69 26.84 5.89
C ASP A 73 -32.62 27.42 6.84
N GLU A 74 -31.62 26.60 7.20
CA GLU A 74 -30.59 26.92 8.18
C GLU A 74 -29.21 26.56 7.59
N PRO A 75 -28.34 27.56 7.32
CA PRO A 75 -27.06 27.34 6.64
C PRO A 75 -26.16 26.34 7.35
N SER A 76 -26.21 26.33 8.69
CA SER A 76 -25.33 25.52 9.54
C SER A 76 -25.77 24.07 9.67
N ALA A 77 -27.06 23.78 9.56
CA ALA A 77 -27.63 22.48 9.91
C ALA A 77 -27.15 21.33 9.02
N GLY A 78 -27.01 21.55 7.71
CA GLY A 78 -26.53 20.53 6.78
C GLY A 78 -25.08 20.12 7.03
N PHE A 79 -24.21 21.05 7.43
CA PHE A 79 -22.83 20.74 7.80
C PHE A 79 -22.75 19.92 9.10
N PHE A 80 -23.58 20.22 10.10
CA PHE A 80 -23.62 19.44 11.33
C PHE A 80 -24.09 17.99 11.09
N ILE A 81 -25.14 17.80 10.29
CA ILE A 81 -25.67 16.47 9.96
C ILE A 81 -24.62 15.64 9.20
N VAL A 82 -24.00 16.24 8.18
CA VAL A 82 -22.94 15.58 7.41
C VAL A 82 -21.71 15.30 8.30
N GLY A 83 -21.36 16.19 9.22
CA GLY A 83 -20.28 16.00 10.18
C GLY A 83 -20.53 14.82 11.13
N VAL A 84 -21.74 14.71 11.69
CA VAL A 84 -22.13 13.57 12.53
C VAL A 84 -22.12 12.26 11.73
N PHE A 85 -22.60 12.29 10.48
CA PHE A 85 -22.53 11.13 9.59
C PHE A 85 -21.09 10.66 9.37
N TYR A 86 -20.14 11.57 9.11
CA TYR A 86 -18.72 11.21 8.98
C TYR A 86 -18.13 10.66 10.28
N LEU A 87 -18.51 11.19 11.45
CA LEU A 87 -18.09 10.63 12.74
C LEU A 87 -18.56 9.19 12.93
N ILE A 88 -19.83 8.92 12.60
CA ILE A 88 -20.39 7.55 12.67
C ILE A 88 -19.65 6.63 11.71
N LEU A 89 -19.36 7.07 10.48
CA LEU A 89 -18.58 6.29 9.52
C LEU A 89 -17.18 5.97 10.05
N ILE A 90 -16.48 6.92 10.66
CA ILE A 90 -15.15 6.69 11.25
C ILE A 90 -15.23 5.66 12.37
N VAL A 91 -16.20 5.79 13.28
CA VAL A 91 -16.41 4.83 14.38
C VAL A 91 -16.68 3.43 13.83
N LEU A 92 -17.53 3.33 12.80
CA LEU A 92 -17.83 2.06 12.14
C LEU A 92 -16.56 1.48 11.48
N PHE A 93 -15.77 2.30 10.80
CA PHE A 93 -14.53 1.87 10.16
C PHE A 93 -13.49 1.39 11.17
N VAL A 94 -13.39 2.02 12.34
CA VAL A 94 -12.46 1.60 13.41
C VAL A 94 -12.89 0.27 14.04
N ILE A 95 -14.20 0.04 14.20
CA ILE A 95 -14.72 -1.21 14.77
C ILE A 95 -14.62 -2.36 13.75
N PHE A 96 -15.07 -2.14 12.51
CA PHE A 96 -15.10 -3.16 11.48
C PHE A 96 -13.75 -3.38 10.80
N GLY A 97 -12.92 -2.34 10.66
CA GLY A 97 -11.66 -2.36 9.92
C GLY A 97 -10.56 -3.21 10.56
N LYS A 98 -10.66 -3.55 11.85
CA LYS A 98 -9.67 -4.43 12.52
C LYS A 98 -9.62 -5.84 11.95
N LYS A 99 -10.75 -6.40 11.51
CA LYS A 99 -10.83 -7.79 11.01
C LYS A 99 -10.39 -7.96 9.53
N PRO A 100 -10.87 -7.18 8.56
CA PRO A 100 -10.52 -7.39 7.15
C PRO A 100 -9.10 -6.91 6.83
N LEU A 101 -8.57 -5.90 7.52
CA LEU A 101 -7.22 -5.38 7.23
C LEU A 101 -6.14 -6.39 7.62
N THR A 102 -6.30 -7.05 8.77
CA THR A 102 -5.39 -8.11 9.23
C THR A 102 -5.46 -9.33 8.32
N THR A 103 -6.66 -9.77 7.92
CA THR A 103 -6.83 -10.90 6.98
C THR A 103 -6.33 -10.58 5.57
N PHE A 104 -6.52 -9.37 5.05
CA PHE A 104 -6.02 -8.98 3.73
C PHE A 104 -4.50 -8.87 3.69
N MET A 105 -3.88 -8.28 4.73
CA MET A 105 -2.42 -8.23 4.85
C MET A 105 -1.85 -9.64 5.01
N LEU A 106 -2.39 -10.47 5.90
CA LEU A 106 -1.92 -11.86 6.07
C LEU A 106 -2.06 -12.68 4.78
N LYS A 107 -3.15 -12.55 4.02
CA LYS A 107 -3.34 -13.33 2.80
C LYS A 107 -2.37 -12.93 1.68
N LYS A 108 -2.02 -11.64 1.60
CA LYS A 108 -1.07 -11.14 0.59
C LYS A 108 0.37 -11.53 0.95
N PHE A 109 0.78 -11.37 2.21
CA PHE A 109 2.10 -11.80 2.69
C PHE A 109 2.25 -13.33 2.71
N SER A 110 1.19 -14.07 3.02
CA SER A 110 1.22 -15.53 3.00
C SER A 110 1.43 -16.07 1.60
N ASN A 111 0.79 -15.51 0.57
CA ASN A 111 0.98 -16.01 -0.80
C ASN A 111 2.38 -15.67 -1.33
N GLU A 112 2.93 -14.51 -1.03
CA GLU A 112 4.28 -14.15 -1.51
C GLU A 112 5.38 -14.99 -0.84
N ILE A 113 5.19 -15.43 0.41
CA ILE A 113 6.16 -16.27 1.14
C ILE A 113 5.95 -17.77 0.87
N PHE A 114 4.71 -18.23 0.65
CA PHE A 114 4.43 -19.67 0.42
C PHE A 114 4.48 -20.10 -1.06
N ASN A 115 4.28 -19.21 -2.04
CA ASN A 115 4.39 -19.57 -3.46
C ASN A 115 5.82 -19.49 -4.03
N GLU A 116 6.85 -19.26 -3.21
CA GLU A 116 8.24 -19.34 -3.66
C GLU A 116 8.83 -20.78 -3.52
N ASN A 117 7.99 -21.75 -3.14
CA ASN A 117 8.37 -23.16 -2.95
C ASN A 117 7.66 -24.16 -3.88
N ASP A 118 6.99 -23.72 -4.95
CA ASP A 118 6.48 -24.60 -6.03
C ASP A 118 7.15 -24.29 -7.38
#